data_AF-A6MZX0-F1
#
_entry.id   AF-A6MZX0-F1
#
_cell.length_a   1.000
_cell.length_b   1.000
_cell.length_c   1.000
_cell.angle_alpha   90.00
_cell.angle_beta   90.00
_cell.angle_gamma   90.00
#
_symmetry.space_group_name_H-M   'P 1'
#
loop_
_entity.id
_entity.type
_entity.pdbx_description
1 polymer ?
#
loop_
_entity_poly.entity_id
_entity_poly.type
_entity_poly.pdbx_seq_one_letter_code
_entity_poly.pdbx_strand_id
1 'polypeptide(L)'
;GNATVPAMEMTKWFDTNYHFIVPELGPNTKFSYSSHKAVNEYKEAKALGVDTVPVLVGPVSYLLLSKPAKGVEKSFALLSLLSSILPVYKEVIAELKAAGATWIQFDEPTLVLDLDSHQLAAFSAAYTELESALSGLNVLIETYFADIPAESYKTLTSLNSVTAYGFDLIRGSKTLDLVKSAGFPSGKYLFAGVVDGRNIWADDLAASLT
;
A
#
# COMPACT_ATOMS: atom_id res chain seq x y z
N GLY A 1 -4.43 11.63 -22.51
CA GLY A 1 -4.19 12.81 -23.35
C GLY A 1 -5.34 13.00 -24.31
N ASN A 2 -5.46 14.17 -24.90
CA ASN A 2 -6.43 14.50 -25.94
C ASN A 2 -5.73 15.25 -27.08
N ALA A 3 -6.48 15.87 -28.00
CA ALA A 3 -5.93 16.56 -29.17
C ALA A 3 -4.97 17.72 -28.84
N THR A 4 -5.05 18.31 -27.66
CA THR A 4 -4.26 19.50 -27.28
C THR A 4 -3.40 19.30 -26.04
N VAL A 5 -3.63 18.24 -25.25
CA VAL A 5 -2.91 17.96 -24.00
C VAL A 5 -2.35 16.54 -24.03
N PRO A 6 -1.04 16.35 -23.80
CA PRO A 6 -0.45 15.01 -23.80
C PRO A 6 -1.00 14.13 -22.68
N ALA A 7 -0.81 12.82 -22.79
CA ALA A 7 -1.03 11.91 -21.67
C ALA A 7 0.09 12.07 -20.63
N MET A 8 -0.20 11.65 -19.40
CA MET A 8 0.82 11.48 -18.36
C MET A 8 1.77 10.34 -18.73
N GLU A 9 2.97 10.37 -18.15
CA GLU A 9 3.97 9.31 -18.33
C GLU A 9 3.45 7.95 -17.83
N MET A 10 3.83 6.88 -18.52
CA MET A 10 3.72 5.52 -18.00
C MET A 10 5.10 4.88 -17.85
N THR A 11 5.27 4.08 -16.81
CA THR A 11 6.49 3.30 -16.57
C THR A 11 6.16 1.92 -16.01
N LYS A 12 7.14 1.01 -15.99
CA LYS A 12 6.96 -0.34 -15.44
C LYS A 12 6.54 -0.29 -13.98
N TRP A 13 5.60 -1.15 -13.62
CA TRP A 13 5.23 -1.42 -12.24
C TRP A 13 6.20 -2.45 -11.68
N PHE A 14 7.17 -1.98 -10.89
CA PHE A 14 8.23 -2.81 -10.31
C PHE A 14 8.93 -3.66 -11.39
N ASP A 15 9.25 -4.91 -11.08
CA ASP A 15 9.89 -5.87 -11.99
C ASP A 15 8.86 -6.68 -12.81
N THR A 16 7.64 -6.16 -12.97
CA THR A 16 6.57 -6.80 -13.74
C THR A 16 6.57 -6.36 -15.21
N ASN A 17 5.73 -7.01 -16.02
CA ASN A 17 5.41 -6.55 -17.38
C ASN A 17 4.26 -5.52 -17.39
N TYR A 18 3.66 -5.23 -16.24
CA TYR A 18 2.61 -4.23 -16.10
C TYR A 18 3.22 -2.83 -16.09
N HIS A 19 2.44 -1.83 -16.53
CA HIS A 19 2.83 -0.43 -16.55
C HIS A 19 1.77 0.41 -15.83
N PHE A 20 2.21 1.40 -15.05
CA PHE A 20 1.32 2.32 -14.36
C PHE A 20 1.54 3.76 -14.85
N ILE A 21 0.55 4.61 -14.62
CA ILE A 21 0.63 6.05 -14.91
C ILE A 21 1.30 6.75 -13.73
N VAL A 22 2.41 7.44 -13.97
CA VAL A 22 3.21 8.07 -12.93
C VAL A 22 2.56 9.39 -12.49
N PRO A 23 2.16 9.57 -11.23
CA PRO A 23 1.62 10.86 -10.77
C PRO A 23 2.67 11.97 -10.84
N GLU A 24 2.27 13.13 -11.37
CA GLU A 24 3.12 14.32 -11.49
C GLU A 24 2.73 15.32 -10.39
N LEU A 25 3.57 15.44 -9.35
CA LEU A 25 3.25 16.19 -8.14
C LEU A 25 4.21 17.36 -7.89
N GLY A 26 3.74 18.37 -7.18
CA GLY A 26 4.55 19.50 -6.74
C GLY A 26 4.00 20.17 -5.49
N PRO A 27 4.70 21.17 -4.93
CA PRO A 27 4.31 21.84 -3.68
C PRO A 27 2.95 22.53 -3.75
N ASN A 28 2.49 22.90 -4.95
CA ASN A 28 1.20 23.56 -5.17
C ASN A 28 0.06 22.59 -5.50
N THR A 29 0.31 21.27 -5.44
CA THR A 29 -0.72 20.26 -5.71
C THR A 29 -1.81 20.34 -4.64
N LYS A 30 -3.05 20.57 -5.06
CA LYS A 30 -4.21 20.59 -4.17
C LYS A 30 -4.91 19.25 -4.23
N PHE A 31 -4.68 18.42 -3.21
CA PHE A 31 -5.38 17.15 -3.09
C PHE A 31 -6.82 17.38 -2.63
N SER A 32 -7.73 16.58 -3.17
CA SER A 32 -9.15 16.56 -2.80
C SER A 32 -9.74 15.20 -3.11
N TYR A 33 -10.77 14.81 -2.36
CA TYR A 33 -11.49 13.57 -2.59
C TYR A 33 -12.36 13.69 -3.85
N SER A 34 -11.73 13.41 -5.00
CA SER A 34 -12.29 13.63 -6.33
C SER A 34 -12.78 12.35 -7.03
N SER A 35 -12.62 11.20 -6.38
CA SER A 35 -13.05 9.90 -6.89
C SER A 35 -13.57 9.02 -5.76
N HIS A 36 -14.80 8.52 -5.92
CA HIS A 36 -15.48 7.68 -4.93
C HIS A 36 -15.44 6.19 -5.32
N LYS A 37 -14.50 5.79 -6.20
CA LYS A 37 -14.43 4.43 -6.75
C LYS A 37 -14.46 3.36 -5.65
N ALA A 38 -13.59 3.47 -4.65
CA ALA A 38 -13.45 2.46 -3.60
C ALA A 38 -14.74 2.24 -2.81
N VAL A 39 -15.40 3.32 -2.36
CA VAL A 39 -16.66 3.20 -1.61
C VAL A 39 -17.82 2.76 -2.50
N ASN A 40 -17.84 3.19 -3.78
CA ASN A 40 -18.87 2.78 -4.72
C ASN A 40 -18.79 1.28 -5.02
N GLU A 41 -17.59 0.75 -5.29
CA GLU A 41 -17.38 -0.69 -5.52
C GLU A 41 -17.66 -1.51 -4.27
N TYR A 42 -17.30 -1.02 -3.08
CA TYR A 42 -17.65 -1.69 -1.83
C TYR A 42 -19.18 -1.77 -1.65
N LYS A 43 -19.90 -0.66 -1.87
CA LYS A 43 -21.38 -0.63 -1.80
C LYS A 43 -22.03 -1.50 -2.86
N GLU A 44 -21.48 -1.53 -4.07
CA GLU A 44 -21.94 -2.38 -5.18
C GLU A 44 -21.85 -3.85 -4.81
N ALA A 45 -20.68 -4.33 -4.39
CA ALA A 45 -20.49 -5.72 -3.97
C ALA A 45 -21.39 -6.07 -2.77
N LYS A 46 -21.54 -5.15 -1.81
CA LYS A 46 -22.42 -5.33 -0.65
C LYS A 46 -23.89 -5.47 -1.05
N ALA A 47 -24.35 -4.72 -2.05
CA ALA A 47 -25.71 -4.86 -2.59
C ALA A 47 -25.93 -6.23 -3.28
N LEU A 48 -24.87 -6.87 -3.77
CA LEU A 48 -24.87 -8.24 -4.29
C LEU A 48 -24.75 -9.31 -3.20
N GLY A 49 -24.67 -8.92 -1.92
CA GLY A 49 -24.54 -9.84 -0.78
C GLY A 49 -23.12 -10.31 -0.52
N VAL A 50 -22.11 -9.67 -1.11
CA VAL A 50 -20.69 -10.00 -0.92
C VAL A 50 -20.01 -8.87 -0.16
N ASP A 51 -19.58 -9.13 1.08
CA ASP A 51 -18.76 -8.18 1.84
C ASP A 51 -17.30 -8.29 1.38
N THR A 52 -16.71 -7.17 0.96
CA THR A 52 -15.38 -7.14 0.33
C THR A 52 -14.37 -6.37 1.20
N VAL A 53 -13.08 -6.58 0.90
CA VAL A 53 -11.99 -5.79 1.47
C VAL A 53 -11.60 -4.70 0.46
N PRO A 54 -11.84 -3.41 0.73
CA PRO A 54 -11.40 -2.33 -0.14
C PRO A 54 -9.86 -2.27 -0.18
N VAL A 55 -9.30 -2.19 -1.38
CA VAL A 55 -7.86 -2.09 -1.62
C VAL A 55 -7.51 -0.68 -2.06
N LEU A 56 -6.55 -0.05 -1.38
CA LEU A 56 -5.99 1.25 -1.71
C LEU A 56 -4.48 1.13 -1.88
N VAL A 57 -3.90 1.81 -2.88
CA VAL A 57 -2.45 2.03 -2.86
C VAL A 57 -2.12 2.87 -1.62
N GLY A 58 -1.18 2.42 -0.82
CA GLY A 58 -0.80 3.08 0.41
C GLY A 58 -0.23 4.48 0.17
N PRO A 59 -0.46 5.43 1.10
CA PRO A 59 -0.14 6.84 0.90
C PRO A 59 1.36 7.09 0.68
N VAL A 60 2.22 6.30 1.33
CA VAL A 60 3.67 6.48 1.20
C VAL A 60 4.17 5.89 -0.11
N SER A 61 3.76 4.67 -0.47
CA SER A 61 4.06 4.09 -1.78
C SER A 61 3.57 4.95 -2.92
N TYR A 62 2.36 5.53 -2.82
CA TYR A 62 1.85 6.46 -3.84
C TYR A 62 2.82 7.62 -4.09
N LEU A 63 3.34 8.27 -3.03
CA LEU A 63 4.29 9.36 -3.17
C LEU A 63 5.66 8.89 -3.67
N LEU A 64 6.15 7.74 -3.22
CA LEU A 64 7.42 7.16 -3.68
C LEU A 64 7.38 6.73 -5.16
N LEU A 65 6.20 6.36 -5.66
CA LEU A 65 5.96 6.00 -7.06
C LEU A 65 5.61 7.19 -7.95
N SER A 66 5.50 8.39 -7.37
CA SER A 66 5.25 9.65 -8.08
C SER A 66 6.56 10.29 -8.56
N LYS A 67 6.44 11.35 -9.36
CA LYS A 67 7.57 12.20 -9.77
C LYS A 67 7.26 13.67 -9.60
N PRO A 68 8.26 14.53 -9.34
CA PRO A 68 8.07 15.97 -9.41
C PRO A 68 7.59 16.39 -10.80
N ALA A 69 6.52 17.19 -10.86
CA ALA A 69 6.02 17.76 -12.11
C ALA A 69 7.07 18.67 -12.76
N LYS A 70 6.93 18.93 -14.07
CA LYS A 70 7.84 19.85 -14.78
C LYS A 70 7.87 21.23 -14.13
N GLY A 71 9.08 21.75 -13.90
CA GLY A 71 9.29 23.07 -13.28
C GLY A 71 9.32 23.07 -11.75
N VAL A 72 9.12 21.91 -11.10
CA VAL A 72 9.34 21.77 -9.66
C VAL A 72 10.84 21.75 -9.35
N GLU A 73 11.23 22.42 -8.26
CA GLU A 73 12.64 22.49 -7.83
C GLU A 73 13.22 21.10 -7.51
N LYS A 74 14.50 20.88 -7.83
CA LYS A 74 15.18 19.59 -7.58
C LYS A 74 15.29 19.24 -6.09
N SER A 75 15.23 20.22 -5.22
CA SER A 75 15.24 20.09 -3.76
C SER A 75 13.90 19.59 -3.20
N PHE A 76 12.83 19.60 -3.99
CA PHE A 76 11.51 19.17 -3.56
C PHE A 76 11.46 17.66 -3.30
N ALA A 77 11.06 17.29 -2.08
CA ALA A 77 10.85 15.91 -1.69
C ALA A 77 9.35 15.56 -1.79
N LEU A 78 9.00 14.52 -2.56
CA LEU A 78 7.60 14.08 -2.72
C LEU A 78 6.93 13.72 -1.40
N LEU A 79 7.69 13.11 -0.47
CA LEU A 79 7.21 12.76 0.87
C LEU A 79 6.79 13.97 1.71
N SER A 80 7.21 15.19 1.35
CA SER A 80 6.71 16.41 1.99
C SER A 80 5.20 16.63 1.79
N LEU A 81 4.59 15.96 0.81
CA LEU A 81 3.16 16.02 0.53
C LEU A 81 2.31 15.10 1.41
N LEU A 82 2.91 14.30 2.31
CA LEU A 82 2.17 13.37 3.19
C LEU A 82 1.05 14.07 3.95
N SER A 83 1.34 15.19 4.61
CA SER A 83 0.35 15.98 5.36
C SER A 83 -0.81 16.49 4.49
N SER A 84 -0.61 16.59 3.17
CA SER A 84 -1.63 17.06 2.23
C SER A 84 -2.49 15.94 1.66
N ILE A 85 -1.97 14.70 1.55
CA ILE A 85 -2.74 13.56 1.04
C ILE A 85 -3.50 12.80 2.13
N LEU A 86 -2.96 12.74 3.35
CA LEU A 86 -3.55 11.96 4.44
C LEU A 86 -4.97 12.40 4.83
N PRO A 87 -5.35 13.70 4.77
CA PRO A 87 -6.75 14.10 4.95
C PRO A 87 -7.71 13.41 3.98
N VAL A 88 -7.33 13.24 2.70
CA VAL A 88 -8.14 12.54 1.70
C VAL A 88 -8.27 11.05 2.03
N TYR A 89 -7.18 10.42 2.47
CA TYR A 89 -7.25 9.02 2.93
C TYR A 89 -8.19 8.85 4.12
N LYS A 90 -8.19 9.81 5.07
CA LYS A 90 -9.12 9.80 6.22
C LYS A 90 -10.58 9.91 5.77
N GLU A 91 -10.87 10.76 4.79
CA GLU A 91 -12.22 10.88 4.19
C GLU A 91 -12.66 9.54 3.55
N VAL A 92 -11.79 8.90 2.75
CA VAL A 92 -12.06 7.59 2.15
C VAL A 92 -12.34 6.52 3.21
N ILE A 93 -11.49 6.43 4.23
CA ILE A 93 -11.61 5.46 5.33
C ILE A 93 -12.94 5.67 6.07
N ALA A 94 -13.31 6.92 6.35
CA ALA A 94 -14.56 7.26 7.02
C ALA A 94 -15.78 6.79 6.22
N GLU A 95 -15.79 7.00 4.91
CA GLU A 95 -16.88 6.54 4.04
C GLU A 95 -16.96 5.01 3.93
N LEU A 96 -15.82 4.33 3.85
CA LEU A 96 -15.77 2.86 3.84
C LEU A 96 -16.32 2.28 5.15
N LYS A 97 -15.93 2.85 6.30
CA LYS A 97 -16.49 2.49 7.61
C LYS A 97 -17.98 2.75 7.68
N ALA A 98 -18.45 3.89 7.19
CA ALA A 98 -19.87 4.24 7.17
C ALA A 98 -20.69 3.30 6.27
N ALA A 99 -20.10 2.79 5.18
CA ALA A 99 -20.70 1.75 4.35
C ALA A 99 -20.70 0.37 5.03
N GLY A 100 -19.94 0.21 6.12
CA GLY A 100 -19.87 -0.97 6.96
C GLY A 100 -18.70 -1.90 6.64
N ALA A 101 -17.64 -1.41 5.97
CA ALA A 101 -16.40 -2.16 5.82
C ALA A 101 -15.77 -2.40 7.20
N THR A 102 -15.33 -3.63 7.44
CA THR A 102 -14.66 -4.04 8.70
C THR A 102 -13.18 -4.35 8.52
N TRP A 103 -12.75 -4.48 7.26
CA TRP A 103 -11.37 -4.65 6.82
C TRP A 103 -11.03 -3.59 5.79
N ILE A 104 -9.76 -3.22 5.73
CA ILE A 104 -9.18 -2.39 4.66
C ILE A 104 -7.76 -2.86 4.36
N GLN A 105 -7.39 -2.82 3.09
CA GLN A 105 -6.05 -3.17 2.63
C GLN A 105 -5.35 -1.93 2.06
N PHE A 106 -4.12 -1.71 2.52
CA PHE A 106 -3.17 -0.77 1.93
C PHE A 106 -2.04 -1.54 1.25
N ASP A 107 -1.91 -1.35 -0.06
CA ASP A 107 -0.78 -1.87 -0.81
C ASP A 107 0.42 -0.94 -0.61
N GLU A 108 1.41 -1.39 0.16
CA GLU A 108 2.68 -0.69 0.36
C GLU A 108 3.87 -1.45 -0.25
N PRO A 109 3.85 -1.78 -1.56
CA PRO A 109 4.88 -2.62 -2.17
C PRO A 109 6.25 -1.96 -2.24
N THR A 110 6.36 -0.64 -2.02
CA THR A 110 7.67 0.01 -1.95
C THR A 110 8.48 -0.39 -0.71
N LEU A 111 7.86 -1.00 0.31
CA LEU A 111 8.55 -1.52 1.49
C LEU A 111 9.52 -2.67 1.19
N VAL A 112 9.39 -3.32 0.02
CA VAL A 112 10.32 -4.37 -0.44
C VAL A 112 11.56 -3.79 -1.14
N LEU A 113 11.62 -2.47 -1.33
CA LEU A 113 12.76 -1.79 -1.94
C LEU A 113 13.82 -1.43 -0.89
N ASP A 114 15.03 -1.10 -1.36
CA ASP A 114 16.08 -0.51 -0.54
C ASP A 114 15.71 0.94 -0.19
N LEU A 115 15.02 1.12 0.94
CA LEU A 115 14.59 2.42 1.46
C LEU A 115 15.58 2.99 2.47
N ASP A 116 15.81 4.30 2.41
CA ASP A 116 16.58 5.00 3.44
C ASP A 116 15.76 5.25 4.72
N SER A 117 16.43 5.69 5.78
CA SER A 117 15.79 5.91 7.09
C SER A 117 14.71 7.00 7.07
N HIS A 118 14.84 8.01 6.20
CA HIS A 118 13.85 9.07 6.05
C HIS A 118 12.59 8.55 5.35
N GLN A 119 12.75 7.71 4.33
CA GLN A 119 11.65 7.03 3.65
C GLN A 119 10.93 6.06 4.59
N LEU A 120 11.65 5.27 5.40
CA LEU A 120 11.05 4.40 6.40
C LEU A 120 10.30 5.18 7.48
N ALA A 121 10.86 6.29 7.97
CA ALA A 121 10.22 7.15 8.95
C ALA A 121 8.89 7.74 8.42
N ALA A 122 8.76 7.96 7.12
CA ALA A 122 7.52 8.41 6.50
C ALA A 122 6.37 7.40 6.64
N PHE A 123 6.63 6.08 6.63
CA PHE A 123 5.61 5.07 6.93
C PHE A 123 5.13 5.19 8.37
N SER A 124 6.06 5.23 9.33
CA SER A 124 5.69 5.40 10.74
C SER A 124 4.87 6.66 10.97
N ALA A 125 5.27 7.79 10.37
CA ALA A 125 4.53 9.04 10.47
C ALA A 125 3.13 8.95 9.85
N ALA A 126 2.99 8.38 8.64
CA ALA A 126 1.72 8.27 7.95
C ALA A 126 0.72 7.38 8.70
N TYR A 127 1.14 6.20 9.16
CA TYR A 127 0.24 5.25 9.83
C TYR A 127 -0.05 5.62 11.28
N THR A 128 0.82 6.42 11.92
CA THR A 128 0.49 7.09 13.20
C THR A 128 -0.60 8.14 12.98
N GLU A 129 -0.45 9.00 11.96
CA GLU A 129 -1.43 10.05 11.65
C GLU A 129 -2.81 9.48 11.24
N LEU A 130 -2.84 8.27 10.66
CA LEU A 130 -4.05 7.55 10.29
C LEU A 130 -4.68 6.71 11.42
N GLU A 131 -3.98 6.52 12.55
CA GLU A 131 -4.39 5.57 13.60
C GLU A 131 -5.82 5.79 14.10
N SER A 132 -6.18 7.05 14.38
CA SER A 132 -7.54 7.40 14.84
C SER A 132 -8.63 7.09 13.79
N ALA A 133 -8.34 7.31 12.50
CA ALA A 133 -9.28 7.03 11.42
C ALA A 133 -9.46 5.52 11.21
N LEU A 134 -8.38 4.76 11.37
CA LEU A 134 -8.32 3.30 11.24
C LEU A 134 -8.90 2.56 12.45
N SER A 135 -9.13 3.24 13.57
CA SER A 135 -9.72 2.63 14.77
C SER A 135 -11.01 1.85 14.46
N GLY A 136 -11.12 0.62 14.95
CA GLY A 136 -12.27 -0.26 14.71
C GLY A 136 -12.29 -0.99 13.36
N LEU A 137 -11.24 -0.85 12.55
CA LEU A 137 -10.99 -1.68 11.36
C LEU A 137 -9.90 -2.70 11.64
N ASN A 138 -9.98 -3.84 10.96
CA ASN A 138 -8.79 -4.62 10.67
C ASN A 138 -8.07 -3.99 9.46
N VAL A 139 -6.78 -3.75 9.60
CA VAL A 139 -5.95 -3.06 8.60
C VAL A 139 -4.86 -4.01 8.16
N LEU A 140 -4.90 -4.38 6.88
CA LEU A 140 -3.89 -5.15 6.21
C LEU A 140 -2.93 -4.21 5.47
N ILE A 141 -1.64 -4.32 5.72
CA ILE A 141 -0.62 -3.81 4.79
C ILE A 141 -0.10 -4.96 3.96
N GLU A 142 -0.27 -4.86 2.64
CA GLU A 142 0.24 -5.82 1.67
C GLU A 142 1.62 -5.42 1.13
N THR A 143 2.50 -6.42 0.99
CA THR A 143 3.82 -6.29 0.39
C THR A 143 4.08 -7.48 -0.54
N TYR A 144 4.69 -7.21 -1.70
CA TYR A 144 4.85 -8.23 -2.72
C TYR A 144 6.00 -7.94 -3.68
N PHE A 145 6.36 -8.96 -4.48
CA PHE A 145 7.40 -9.00 -5.52
C PHE A 145 8.82 -9.34 -5.06
N ALA A 146 9.16 -9.10 -3.80
CA ALA A 146 10.47 -9.42 -3.23
C ALA A 146 10.36 -9.60 -1.70
N ASP A 147 11.47 -9.99 -1.07
CA ASP A 147 11.57 -10.02 0.39
C ASP A 147 11.61 -8.61 0.99
N ILE A 148 11.19 -8.48 2.25
CA ILE A 148 11.24 -7.22 2.98
C ILE A 148 12.64 -7.06 3.60
N PRO A 149 13.37 -5.96 3.34
CA PRO A 149 14.62 -5.66 4.05
C PRO A 149 14.42 -5.56 5.56
N ALA A 150 15.43 -5.93 6.36
CA ALA A 150 15.31 -6.03 7.82
C ALA A 150 14.78 -4.75 8.51
N GLU A 151 15.27 -3.57 8.10
CA GLU A 151 14.79 -2.29 8.67
C GLU A 151 13.37 -1.94 8.20
N SER A 152 13.00 -2.30 6.97
CA SER A 152 11.61 -2.20 6.48
C SER A 152 10.68 -3.11 7.27
N TYR A 153 11.10 -4.35 7.58
CA TYR A 153 10.33 -5.30 8.38
C TYR A 153 10.10 -4.77 9.79
N LYS A 154 11.15 -4.23 10.42
CA LYS A 154 11.06 -3.59 11.74
C LYS A 154 10.09 -2.40 11.73
N THR A 155 10.17 -1.56 10.70
CA THR A 155 9.26 -0.41 10.54
C THR A 155 7.83 -0.88 10.41
N LEU A 156 7.56 -1.79 9.45
CA LEU A 156 6.25 -2.34 9.15
C LEU A 156 5.60 -3.00 10.38
N THR A 157 6.32 -3.87 11.07
CA THR A 157 5.79 -4.63 12.22
C THR A 157 5.60 -3.79 13.48
N SER A 158 6.13 -2.56 13.50
CA SER A 158 5.97 -1.60 14.61
C SER A 158 4.74 -0.68 14.48
N LEU A 159 4.00 -0.76 13.37
CA LEU A 159 2.86 0.12 13.10
C LEU A 159 1.64 -0.29 13.96
N ASN A 160 1.28 0.54 14.93
CA ASN A 160 0.23 0.24 15.92
C ASN A 160 -1.15 -0.01 15.29
N SER A 161 -1.51 0.82 14.30
CA SER A 161 -2.79 0.83 13.61
C SER A 161 -3.00 -0.35 12.64
N VAL A 162 -1.94 -1.12 12.35
CA VAL A 162 -1.96 -2.24 11.42
C VAL A 162 -2.26 -3.53 12.16
N THR A 163 -3.25 -4.30 11.72
CA THR A 163 -3.65 -5.56 12.38
C THR A 163 -3.19 -6.80 11.61
N ALA A 164 -2.84 -6.66 10.33
CA ALA A 164 -2.44 -7.74 9.46
C ALA A 164 -1.29 -7.33 8.53
N TYR A 165 -0.41 -8.29 8.22
CA TYR A 165 0.72 -8.09 7.33
C TYR A 165 0.72 -9.16 6.24
N GLY A 166 0.71 -8.73 4.98
CA GLY A 166 0.79 -9.59 3.82
C GLY A 166 2.22 -9.68 3.30
N PHE A 167 2.68 -10.91 3.09
CA PHE A 167 4.04 -11.20 2.64
C PHE A 167 4.01 -12.10 1.41
N ASP A 168 4.75 -11.72 0.38
CA ASP A 168 5.08 -12.60 -0.73
C ASP A 168 6.08 -13.67 -0.26
N LEU A 169 5.61 -14.92 -0.19
CA LEU A 169 6.41 -16.07 0.21
C LEU A 169 6.87 -16.93 -0.97
N ILE A 170 6.61 -16.49 -2.20
CA ILE A 170 7.12 -17.11 -3.43
C ILE A 170 8.43 -16.44 -3.84
N ARG A 171 8.41 -15.12 -4.03
CA ARG A 171 9.57 -14.32 -4.44
C ARG A 171 10.28 -13.66 -3.26
N GLY A 172 9.60 -13.56 -2.12
CA GLY A 172 10.10 -12.92 -0.90
C GLY A 172 10.30 -13.86 0.30
N SER A 173 10.51 -15.15 0.06
CA SER A 173 10.56 -16.19 1.11
C SER A 173 11.62 -15.94 2.20
N LYS A 174 12.66 -15.13 1.94
CA LYS A 174 13.63 -14.68 2.95
C LYS A 174 13.00 -13.88 4.10
N THR A 175 11.84 -13.26 3.88
CA THR A 175 11.08 -12.59 4.95
C THR A 175 10.73 -13.56 6.08
N LEU A 176 10.59 -14.88 5.80
CA LEU A 176 10.38 -15.90 6.83
C LEU A 176 11.52 -15.98 7.83
N ASP A 177 12.75 -15.71 7.43
CA ASP A 177 13.89 -15.69 8.35
C ASP A 177 13.73 -14.56 9.36
N LEU A 178 13.22 -13.39 8.94
CA LEU A 178 12.92 -12.27 9.83
C LEU A 178 11.76 -12.60 10.77
N VAL A 179 10.68 -13.20 10.25
CA VAL A 179 9.53 -13.67 11.06
C VAL A 179 9.99 -14.62 12.16
N LYS A 180 10.91 -15.55 11.85
CA LYS A 180 11.43 -16.54 12.81
C LYS A 180 12.45 -15.95 13.78
N SER A 181 13.37 -15.11 13.30
CA SER A 181 14.52 -14.63 14.08
C SER A 181 14.26 -13.34 14.84
N ALA A 182 13.63 -12.34 14.20
CA ALA A 182 13.26 -11.07 14.82
C ALA A 182 11.90 -11.15 15.54
N GLY A 183 11.10 -12.17 15.22
CA GLY A 183 9.78 -12.41 15.78
C GLY A 183 8.66 -11.74 14.97
N PHE A 184 7.43 -12.08 15.33
CA PHE A 184 6.22 -11.55 14.71
C PHE A 184 5.32 -10.91 15.78
N PRO A 185 4.70 -9.75 15.52
CA PRO A 185 3.85 -9.09 16.52
C PRO A 185 2.70 -9.98 17.00
N SER A 186 2.57 -10.11 18.33
CA SER A 186 1.49 -10.90 18.94
C SER A 186 0.11 -10.33 18.63
N GLY A 187 -0.85 -11.20 18.36
CA GLY A 187 -2.25 -10.82 18.09
C GLY A 187 -2.47 -10.14 16.73
N LYS A 188 -1.46 -10.11 15.86
CA LYS A 188 -1.58 -9.64 14.47
C LYS A 188 -1.75 -10.83 13.52
N TYR A 189 -2.39 -10.61 12.38
CA TYR A 189 -2.55 -11.62 11.34
C TYR A 189 -1.35 -11.63 10.38
N LEU A 190 -0.95 -12.83 9.95
CA LEU A 190 0.01 -13.02 8.87
C LEU A 190 -0.74 -13.55 7.64
N PHE A 191 -0.71 -12.78 6.56
CA PHE A 191 -1.27 -13.18 5.26
C PHE A 191 -0.12 -13.77 4.44
N ALA A 192 -0.13 -15.09 4.28
CA ALA A 192 0.93 -15.86 3.67
C ALA A 192 0.69 -15.98 2.15
N GLY A 193 1.37 -15.18 1.33
CA GLY A 193 1.32 -15.25 -0.12
C GLY A 193 2.10 -16.43 -0.67
N VAL A 194 1.58 -17.64 -0.48
CA VAL A 194 2.20 -18.92 -0.92
C VAL A 194 1.72 -19.41 -2.29
N VAL A 195 0.70 -18.78 -2.87
CA VAL A 195 0.21 -19.10 -4.22
C VAL A 195 0.74 -18.06 -5.21
N ASP A 196 1.49 -18.49 -6.23
CA ASP A 196 2.14 -17.57 -7.19
C ASP A 196 1.13 -16.90 -8.14
N GLY A 197 0.81 -15.64 -7.86
CA GLY A 197 -0.02 -14.79 -8.72
C GLY A 197 0.70 -14.24 -9.96
N ARG A 198 1.98 -14.55 -10.17
CA ARG A 198 2.80 -14.04 -11.28
C ARG A 198 3.18 -15.09 -12.31
N ASN A 199 2.74 -16.32 -12.15
CA ASN A 199 3.03 -17.40 -13.09
C ASN A 199 1.77 -18.22 -13.41
N ILE A 200 1.89 -19.12 -14.38
CA ILE A 200 0.79 -19.93 -14.93
C ILE A 200 0.74 -21.35 -14.36
N TRP A 201 1.67 -21.69 -13.47
CA TRP A 201 1.80 -23.04 -12.94
C TRP A 201 0.80 -23.29 -11.81
N ALA A 202 0.33 -24.53 -11.71
CA ALA A 202 -0.44 -24.96 -10.56
C ALA A 202 0.42 -24.93 -9.29
N ASP A 203 -0.19 -24.59 -8.15
CA ASP A 203 0.49 -24.55 -6.86
C ASP A 203 0.95 -25.95 -6.41
N ASP A 204 2.11 -26.01 -5.77
CA ASP A 204 2.52 -27.20 -5.01
C ASP A 204 1.88 -27.15 -3.62
N LEU A 205 0.66 -27.68 -3.54
CA LEU A 205 -0.14 -27.67 -2.31
C LEU A 205 0.56 -28.37 -1.13
N ALA A 206 1.44 -29.34 -1.39
CA ALA A 206 2.16 -30.04 -0.34
C ALA A 206 3.23 -29.14 0.27
N ALA A 207 4.00 -28.43 -0.58
CA ALA A 207 4.98 -27.45 -0.13
C ALA A 207 4.32 -26.26 0.59
N SER A 208 3.18 -25.78 0.10
CA SER A 208 2.43 -24.68 0.73
C SER A 208 1.90 -25.01 2.14
N LEU A 209 1.71 -26.29 2.46
CA LEU A 209 1.17 -26.76 3.74
C LEU A 209 2.26 -26.98 4.83
N THR A 210 3.53 -27.05 4.45
CA THR A 210 4.66 -27.42 5.33
C THR A 210 5.63 -26.27 5.59
#